data_AF-A0A0Z8E799-F1
#
_entry.id   AF-A0A0Z8E799-F1
#
_cell.length_a   1.000
_cell.length_b   1.000
_cell.length_c   1.000
_cell.angle_alpha   90.00
_cell.angle_beta   90.00
_cell.angle_gamma   90.00
#
_symmetry.space_group_name_H-M   'P 1'
#
loop_
_entity.id
_entity.type
_entity.pdbx_description
1 polymer ?
#
loop_
_entity_poly.entity_id
_entity_poly.type
_entity_poly.pdbx_seq_one_letter_code
_entity_poly.pdbx_strand_id
1 'polypeptide(L)' 'MATKRPIETRFSELCRLFDIEHTLARGLVGRQLRFEQMILAQNLRYFEMN' A
#
# COMPACT_ATOMS: atom_id res chain seq x y z
N MET A 1 -3.80 -2.62 23.90
CA MET A 1 -3.18 -3.91 23.51
C MET A 1 -3.20 -3.99 21.99
N ALA A 2 -2.09 -3.67 21.31
CA ALA A 2 -2.06 -3.60 19.85
C ALA A 2 -1.91 -5.00 19.27
N THR A 3 -3.03 -5.64 18.95
CA THR A 3 -3.05 -6.95 18.28
C THR A 3 -2.45 -6.77 16.89
N LYS A 4 -1.22 -7.24 16.68
CA LYS A 4 -0.58 -7.22 15.37
C LYS A 4 -1.48 -7.99 14.40
N ARG A 5 -2.12 -7.27 13.47
CA ARG A 5 -2.94 -7.91 12.45
C ARG A 5 -2.06 -8.79 11.57
N PRO A 6 -2.54 -9.98 11.17
CA PRO A 6 -1.78 -10.88 10.30
C PRO A 6 -1.41 -10.15 9.01
N ILE A 7 -0.26 -10.53 8.45
CA ILE A 7 0.37 -9.79 7.35
C ILE A 7 -0.55 -9.78 6.12
N GLU A 8 -1.31 -10.85 5.92
CA GLU A 8 -2.32 -11.00 4.86
C GLU A 8 -3.48 -10.00 4.98
N THR A 9 -3.93 -9.69 6.21
CA THR A 9 -4.97 -8.67 6.43
C THR A 9 -4.45 -7.29 6.07
N ARG A 10 -3.25 -6.94 6.51
CA ARG A 10 -2.63 -5.65 6.19
C ARG A 10 -2.38 -5.51 4.69
N PHE A 11 -1.95 -6.58 4.05
CA PHE A 11 -1.77 -6.62 2.60
C PHE A 11 -3.09 -6.43 1.86
N SER A 12 -4.16 -7.11 2.29
CA SER A 12 -5.49 -6.96 1.70
C SER A 12 -6.08 -5.55 1.86
N GLU A 13 -5.84 -4.90 3.00
CA GLU A 13 -6.25 -3.52 3.24
C GLU A 13 -5.49 -2.53 2.32
N LEU A 14 -4.19 -2.74 2.13
CA LEU A 14 -3.39 -1.97 1.17
C LEU A 14 -3.84 -2.21 -0.27
N CYS A 15 -4.14 -3.45 -0.65
CA CYS A 15 -4.66 -3.78 -1.97
C CYS A 15 -5.97 -3.05 -2.28
N ARG A 16 -6.88 -2.95 -1.30
CA ARG A 16 -8.12 -2.16 -1.43
C ARG A 16 -7.87 -0.66 -1.49
N LEU A 17 -6.98 -0.12 -0.65
CA LEU A 17 -6.73 1.31 -0.56
C LEU A 17 -6.07 1.87 -1.83
N PHE A 18 -5.26 1.06 -2.50
CA PHE A 18 -4.43 1.51 -3.61
C PHE A 18 -4.80 0.87 -4.96
N ASP A 19 -5.92 0.15 -5.01
CA ASP A 19 -6.41 -0.54 -6.21
C ASP A 19 -5.29 -1.36 -6.88
N ILE A 20 -4.56 -2.10 -6.02
CA ILE A 20 -3.32 -2.77 -6.41
C ILE A 20 -3.61 -3.82 -7.48
N GLU A 21 -4.75 -4.49 -7.42
CA GLU A 21 -5.23 -5.45 -8.44
C GLU A 21 -5.19 -4.86 -9.87
N HIS A 22 -5.72 -3.64 -10.04
CA HIS A 22 -5.73 -2.93 -11.33
C HIS A 22 -4.33 -2.42 -11.72
N THR A 23 -3.54 -2.04 -10.72
CA THR A 23 -2.15 -1.61 -10.91
C THR A 23 -1.25 -2.77 -11.35
N LEU A 24 -1.45 -3.96 -10.79
CA LEU A 24 -0.73 -5.19 -11.14
C LEU A 24 -1.08 -5.62 -12.57
N ALA A 25 -2.33 -5.45 -13.02
CA ALA A 25 -2.72 -5.77 -14.38
C ALA A 25 -1.99 -4.95 -15.47
N ARG A 26 -1.43 -3.77 -15.13
CA ARG A 26 -0.85 -2.81 -16.10
C ARG A 26 0.62 -3.08 -16.51
N GLY A 27 1.16 -4.24 -16.19
CA GLY A 27 2.53 -4.65 -16.54
C GLY A 27 3.59 -4.29 -15.47
N LEU A 28 4.75 -4.95 -15.52
CA LEU A 28 5.77 -4.96 -14.45
C LEU A 28 6.46 -3.60 -14.23
N VAL A 29 6.66 -2.81 -15.30
CA VAL A 29 7.47 -1.58 -15.28
C VAL A 29 6.75 -0.39 -14.63
N GLY A 30 5.43 -0.26 -14.80
CA GLY A 30 4.63 0.76 -14.10
C GLY A 30 4.30 0.39 -12.65
N ARG A 31 4.56 -0.87 -12.28
CA ARG A 31 4.19 -1.49 -11.01
C ARG A 31 5.09 -1.02 -9.87
N GLN A 32 6.40 -1.00 -10.10
CA GLN A 32 7.37 -0.57 -9.09
C GLN A 32 7.17 0.90 -8.71
N LEU A 33 6.99 1.78 -9.71
CA LEU A 33 6.76 3.20 -9.48
C LEU A 33 5.47 3.46 -8.67
N ARG A 34 4.39 2.70 -8.91
CA ARG A 34 3.16 2.81 -8.11
C ARG A 34 3.32 2.32 -6.68
N PHE A 35 4.07 1.24 -6.46
CA PHE A 35 4.38 0.76 -5.10
C PHE A 35 5.21 1.79 -4.32
N GLU A 36 6.21 2.41 -4.95
CA GLU A 36 7.02 3.45 -4.32
C GLU A 36 6.17 4.69 -3.98
N GLN A 37 5.27 5.12 -4.87
CA GLN A 37 4.33 6.22 -4.59
C GLN A 37 3.36 5.89 -3.45
N MET A 38 2.89 4.65 -3.38
CA MET A 38 2.00 4.16 -2.32
C MET A 38 2.68 4.19 -0.95
N ILE A 39 3.91 3.69 -0.87
CA ILE A 39 4.71 3.72 0.36
C ILE A 39 5.00 5.17 0.78
N LEU A 40 5.34 6.04 -0.18
CA LEU A 40 5.57 7.46 0.08
C LEU A 40 4.32 8.16 0.64
N ALA A 41 3.15 7.97 0.02
CA ALA A 41 1.89 8.55 0.48
C ALA A 41 1.50 8.07 1.89
N GLN A 42 1.81 6.81 2.22
CA GLN A 42 1.56 6.26 3.55
C GLN A 42 2.50 6.84 4.61
N ASN A 43 3.80 6.99 4.28
CA ASN A 43 4.76 7.63 5.17
C ASN A 43 4.45 9.12 5.38
N LEU A 44 4.05 9.84 4.33
CA LEU A 44 3.65 11.25 4.43
C LEU A 44 2.42 11.43 5.32
N ARG A 45 1.36 10.62 5.15
CA ARG A 45 0.20 10.65 6.06
C ARG A 45 0.59 10.34 7.50
N TYR A 46 1.52 9.41 7.70
CA TYR A 46 1.98 9.07 9.04
C TYR A 46 2.76 10.23 9.68
N PHE A 47 3.55 10.96 8.87
CA PHE A 47 4.27 12.16 9.32
C PHE A 47 3.34 13.35 9.61
N GLU A 48 2.27 13.50 8.84
CA GLU A 48 1.29 14.59 9.01
C GLU A 48 0.34 14.35 10.21
N MET A 49 0.16 13.09 10.63
CA MET A 49 -0.67 12.71 11.77
C MET A 49 0.09 12.59 13.11
N ASN A 50 1.42 12.78 13.13
CA ASN A 50 2.28 12.65 14.31
C ASN A 50 2.96 13.97 14.67
#